data_AF-K9STL0-F1
#
_entry.id   AF-K9STL0-F1
#
_cell.length_a   1.000
_cell.length_b   1.000
_cell.length_c   1.000
_cell.angle_alpha   90.00
_cell.angle_beta   90.00
_cell.angle_gamma   90.00
#
_symmetry.space_group_name_H-M   'P 1'
#
loop_
_entity.id
_entity.type
_entity.pdbx_description
1 polymer ?
#
loop_
_entity_poly.entity_id
_entity_poly.type
_entity_poly.pdbx_seq_one_letter_code
_entity_poly.pdbx_strand_id
1 'polypeptide(L)' 'MITHTAKFVKELRYRLGMTQEQFAMELGVTLNTINRWENGKSHPSPLALEKITQLSKH' A
#
# COMPACT_ATOMS: atom_id res chain seq x y z
N MET A 1 -11.50 0.69 12.02
CA MET A 1 -10.59 -0.46 11.84
C MET A 1 -10.09 -0.63 10.39
N ILE A 2 -10.85 -0.27 9.33
CA ILE A 2 -10.38 -0.33 7.92
C ILE A 2 -9.67 0.96 7.47
N THR A 3 -10.15 2.11 7.96
CA THR A 3 -9.72 3.44 7.50
C THR A 3 -8.26 3.78 7.81
N HIS A 4 -7.71 3.24 8.91
CA HIS A 4 -6.33 3.51 9.32
C HIS A 4 -5.31 2.88 8.37
N THR A 5 -5.54 1.64 7.94
CA THR A 5 -4.64 0.93 7.02
C THR A 5 -4.67 1.56 5.64
N ALA A 6 -5.85 1.89 5.11
CA ALA A 6 -6.00 2.57 3.82
C ALA A 6 -5.25 3.91 3.77
N LYS A 7 -5.42 4.74 4.82
CA LYS A 7 -4.74 6.03 4.95
C LYS A 7 -3.22 5.86 5.02
N PHE A 8 -2.73 4.92 5.83
CA PHE A 8 -1.30 4.65 5.97
C PHE A 8 -0.64 4.23 4.64
N VAL A 9 -1.26 3.29 3.91
CA VAL A 9 -0.76 2.82 2.60
C VAL A 9 -0.63 3.99 1.62
N LYS A 10 -1.67 4.83 1.54
CA LYS A 10 -1.70 5.99 0.66
C LYS A 10 -0.64 7.05 1.05
N GLU A 11 -0.50 7.33 2.34
CA GLU A 11 0.50 8.27 2.85
C GLU A 11 1.94 7.79 2.64
N LEU A 12 2.21 6.50 2.83
CA LEU A 12 3.53 5.93 2.53
C LEU A 12 3.86 6.08 1.05
N ARG A 13 2.92 5.72 0.15
CA ARG A 13 3.12 5.87 -1.30
C ARG A 13 3.45 7.32 -1.70
N TYR A 14 2.71 8.29 -1.16
CA TYR A 14 2.99 9.70 -1.45
C TYR A 14 4.34 10.17 -0.91
N ARG A 15 4.74 9.72 0.28
CA ARG A 15 6.06 10.05 0.84
C ARG A 15 7.20 9.51 -0.01
N LEU A 16 7.01 8.34 -0.63
CA LEU A 16 7.96 7.73 -1.57
C LEU A 16 7.91 8.36 -2.97
N GLY A 17 7.00 9.31 -3.24
CA GLY A 17 6.86 9.95 -4.55
C GLY A 17 6.37 9.01 -5.66
N MET A 18 5.72 7.90 -5.30
CA MET A 18 5.33 6.85 -6.25
C MET A 18 3.88 7.00 -6.76
N THR A 19 3.69 6.66 -8.04
CA THR A 19 2.36 6.35 -8.60
C THR A 19 1.81 5.05 -8.00
N GLN A 20 0.51 4.79 -8.15
CA GLN A 20 -0.06 3.53 -7.66
C GLN A 20 0.53 2.33 -8.43
N GLU A 21 0.86 2.49 -9.71
CA GLU A 21 1.51 1.48 -10.56
C GLU A 21 2.92 1.15 -10.06
N GLN A 22 3.75 2.16 -9.80
CA GLN A 22 5.10 1.98 -9.27
C GLN A 22 5.07 1.30 -7.89
N PHE A 23 4.16 1.74 -7.02
CA PHE A 23 4.01 1.16 -5.69
C PHE A 23 3.48 -0.28 -5.73
N ALA A 24 2.59 -0.59 -6.68
CA ALA A 24 2.13 -1.95 -6.93
C ALA A 24 3.27 -2.85 -7.40
N MET A 25 4.12 -2.35 -8.32
CA MET A 25 5.30 -3.05 -8.81
C MET A 25 6.28 -3.36 -7.67
N GLU A 26 6.59 -2.37 -6.83
CA GLU A 26 7.46 -2.51 -5.65
C GLU A 26 6.95 -3.59 -4.68
N LEU A 27 5.64 -3.62 -4.45
CA LEU A 27 5.01 -4.58 -3.54
C LEU A 27 4.76 -5.96 -4.18
N GLY A 28 4.88 -6.08 -5.51
CA GLY A 28 4.59 -7.29 -6.27
C GLY A 28 3.09 -7.61 -6.33
N VAL A 29 2.24 -6.59 -6.44
CA VAL A 29 0.78 -6.71 -6.56
C VAL A 29 0.27 -5.91 -7.76
N THR A 30 -1.03 -6.01 -8.06
CA THR A 30 -1.62 -5.25 -9.17
C THR A 30 -1.98 -3.81 -8.74
N LEU A 31 -2.08 -2.90 -9.71
CA LEU A 31 -2.63 -1.56 -9.52
C LEU A 31 -4.00 -1.61 -8.81
N ASN A 32 -4.89 -2.50 -9.28
CA ASN A 32 -6.23 -2.63 -8.72
C ASN A 32 -6.19 -3.05 -7.24
N THR A 33 -5.20 -3.86 -6.84
CA THR A 33 -4.97 -4.22 -5.44
C THR A 33 -4.64 -2.99 -4.60
N ILE A 34 -3.71 -2.13 -5.05
CA ILE A 34 -3.38 -0.87 -4.37
C ILE A 34 -4.59 0.06 -4.30
N ASN A 35 -5.30 0.24 -5.42
CA ASN A 35 -6.50 1.07 -5.47
C ASN A 35 -7.54 0.63 -4.44
N ARG A 36 -7.78 -0.68 -4.31
CA ARG A 36 -8.70 -1.21 -3.31
C ARG A 36 -8.22 -0.99 -1.87
N TRP A 37 -6.92 -1.14 -1.59
CA TRP A 37 -6.36 -0.86 -0.27
C TRP A 37 -6.49 0.61 0.12
N GLU A 38 -6.10 1.53 -0.77
CA GLU A 38 -6.15 2.97 -0.51
C GLU A 38 -7.58 3.52 -0.36
N ASN A 39 -8.57 2.83 -0.93
CA ASN A 39 -9.98 3.17 -0.79
C ASN A 39 -10.72 2.32 0.27
N GLY A 40 -9.99 1.54 1.08
CA GLY A 40 -10.57 0.73 2.15
C GLY A 40 -11.54 -0.36 1.68
N LYS A 41 -11.41 -0.82 0.43
CA LYS A 41 -12.24 -1.88 -0.18
C LYS A 41 -11.69 -3.29 0.07
N SER A 42 -10.46 -3.41 0.56
CA SER A 42 -9.84 -4.64 1.05
C SER A 42 -8.62 -4.31 1.92
N HIS A 43 -8.08 -5.31 2.60
CA HIS A 43 -6.86 -5.19 3.40
C HIS A 43 -5.68 -5.86 2.71
N PRO A 44 -4.44 -5.37 2.93
CA PRO A 44 -3.26 -6.12 2.52
C PRO A 44 -3.16 -7.44 3.29
N SER A 45 -2.66 -8.48 2.63
CA SER A 45 -2.34 -9.74 3.29
C SER A 45 -1.19 -9.54 4.29
N PRO A 46 -0.98 -10.48 5.25
CA PRO A 46 0.16 -10.40 6.16
C PRO A 46 1.51 -10.21 5.45
N LEU A 47 1.74 -10.92 4.34
CA LEU A 47 2.95 -10.78 3.52
C LEU A 47 3.07 -9.38 2.89
N ALA A 48 1.96 -8.81 2.41
CA ALA A 48 1.97 -7.46 1.87
C ALA A 48 2.21 -6.40 2.96
N LEU A 49 1.63 -6.59 4.16
CA LEU A 49 1.89 -5.72 5.31
C LEU A 49 3.35 -5.74 5.75
N GLU A 50 4.01 -6.90 5.69
CA GLU A 50 5.44 -7.02 5.98
C GLU A 50 6.27 -6.16 5.01
N LYS A 51 6.03 -6.30 3.70
CA LYS A 51 6.71 -5.47 2.68
C LYS A 51 6.44 -3.98 2.86
N ILE A 52 5.18 -3.59 3.10
CA ILE A 52 4.81 -2.19 3.37
C ILE A 52 5.57 -1.67 4.60
N THR A 53 5.68 -2.49 5.65
CA THR A 53 6.42 -2.13 6.87
C THR A 53 7.91 -1.97 6.59
N GLN A 54 8.51 -2.83 5.77
CA GLN A 54 9.91 -2.71 5.34
C GLN A 54 10.14 -1.40 4.57
N LEU A 55 9.27 -1.07 3.62
CA LEU A 55 9.34 0.19 2.86
C LEU A 55 9.20 1.43 3.75
N SER A 56 8.47 1.34 4.86
CA SER A 56 8.28 2.47 5.79
C SER A 56 9.47 2.78 6.70
N LYS A 57 10.46 1.88 6.76
CA LYS A 57 11.65 2.01 7.62
C LYS A 57 12.85 2.64 6.92
N HIS A 58 12.77 2.80 5.60
CA HIS A 58 13.73 3.52 4.78
C HIS A 58 13.35 4.99 4.67
#